data_AF-A0AAN0MI56-F1
#
_entry.id   AF-A0AAN0MI56-F1
#
_cell.length_a   1.000
_cell.length_b   1.000
_cell.length_c   1.000
_cell.angle_alpha   90.00
_cell.angle_beta   90.00
_cell.angle_gamma   90.00
#
_symmetry.space_group_name_H-M   'P 1'
#
loop_
_entity.id
_entity.type
_entity.pdbx_description
1 polymer ?
#
loop_
_entity_poly.entity_id
_entity_poly.type
_entity_poly.pdbx_seq_one_letter_code
_entity_poly.pdbx_strand_id
1 'polypeptide(L)'
;MSRTTIEILQDALAHFEIMQTHAEQGLEERLVIDAVCMRLSAGIEALAAIDSDEREDIFGEVWPLMWGMRNRIAHGYLLVDTTIIRETMIHDVPSIMSRIRQRVLLHQSAAIGDERAVGDAALGEPTHVDRQLKDTRSVGSAGASESDRD
;
A
#
# COMPACT_ATOMS: atom_id res chain seq x y z
N MET A 1 -15.69 7.19 -12.94
CA MET A 1 -15.10 6.60 -11.73
C MET A 1 -13.77 7.29 -11.50
N SER A 2 -13.48 7.74 -10.28
CA SER A 2 -12.14 8.23 -9.91
C SER A 2 -11.20 7.03 -9.80
N ARG A 3 -9.96 7.18 -10.26
CA ARG A 3 -8.91 6.18 -10.06
C ARG A 3 -8.69 5.98 -8.57
N THR A 4 -8.44 4.74 -8.17
CA THR A 4 -8.02 4.37 -6.81
C THR A 4 -6.58 4.82 -6.56
N THR A 5 -6.21 4.96 -5.28
CA THR A 5 -4.83 5.27 -4.90
C THR A 5 -3.82 4.26 -5.44
N ILE A 6 -4.19 2.98 -5.49
CA ILE A 6 -3.31 1.93 -6.02
C ILE A 6 -3.09 2.08 -7.53
N GLU A 7 -4.14 2.38 -8.29
CA GLU A 7 -3.99 2.68 -9.72
C GLU A 7 -3.11 3.91 -9.94
N ILE A 8 -3.28 4.96 -9.13
CA ILE A 8 -2.43 6.17 -9.20
C ILE A 8 -0.97 5.85 -8.88
N LEU A 9 -0.72 5.04 -7.85
CA LEU A 9 0.61 4.60 -7.45
C LEU A 9 1.29 3.76 -8.53
N GLN A 10 0.53 2.88 -9.21
CA GLN A 10 1.02 2.08 -10.32
C GLN A 10 1.34 2.95 -11.54
N ASP A 11 0.48 3.91 -11.88
CA ASP A 11 0.73 4.89 -12.95
C ASP A 11 2.02 5.68 -12.68
N ALA A 12 2.19 6.20 -11.45
CA ALA A 12 3.40 6.91 -11.04
C ALA A 12 4.65 6.03 -11.11
N LEU A 13 4.55 4.77 -10.67
CA LEU A 13 5.65 3.82 -10.73
C LEU A 13 6.12 3.58 -12.17
N ALA A 14 5.18 3.40 -13.10
CA ALA A 14 5.49 3.22 -14.52
C ALA A 14 6.28 4.41 -15.10
N HIS A 15 5.94 5.64 -14.70
CA HIS A 15 6.71 6.83 -15.08
C HIS A 15 8.16 6.76 -14.56
N PHE A 16 8.36 6.40 -13.28
CA PHE A 16 9.69 6.30 -12.69
C PHE A 16 10.52 5.14 -13.25
N GLU A 17 9.88 4.04 -13.69
CA GLU A 17 10.56 2.93 -14.35
C GLU A 17 11.06 3.34 -15.74
N ILE A 18 10.22 3.98 -16.56
CA ILE A 18 10.62 4.51 -17.87
C ILE A 18 11.73 5.55 -17.73
N MET A 19 11.64 6.40 -16.70
CA MET A 19 12.69 7.38 -16.38
C MET A 19 14.05 6.71 -16.13
N GLN A 20 14.09 5.61 -15.36
CA GLN A 20 15.33 4.87 -15.13
C GLN A 20 15.88 4.26 -16.42
N THR A 21 15.03 3.69 -17.29
CA THR A 21 15.45 3.18 -18.59
C THR A 21 16.07 4.26 -19.48
N HIS A 22 15.59 5.51 -19.41
CA HIS A 22 16.25 6.61 -20.09
C HIS A 22 17.62 6.91 -19.49
N ALA A 23 17.73 6.92 -18.16
CA ALA A 23 18.97 7.24 -17.46
C ALA A 23 20.09 6.21 -17.67
N GLU A 24 19.75 4.96 -17.95
CA GLU A 24 20.72 3.91 -18.32
C GLU A 24 21.52 4.24 -19.59
N GLN A 25 21.00 5.11 -20.46
CA GLN A 25 21.68 5.59 -21.67
C GLN A 25 22.78 6.63 -21.36
N GLY A 26 22.84 7.12 -20.11
CA GLY A 26 23.79 8.12 -19.66
C GLY A 26 23.18 9.52 -19.59
N LEU A 27 23.42 10.21 -18.48
CA LEU A 27 22.89 11.55 -18.19
C LEU A 27 23.77 12.70 -18.73
N GLU A 28 24.65 12.39 -19.69
CA GLU A 28 25.51 13.38 -20.35
C GLU A 28 24.80 14.05 -21.54
N GLU A 29 23.81 13.37 -22.12
CA GLU A 29 23.05 13.87 -23.26
C GLU A 29 21.84 14.69 -22.81
N ARG A 30 21.67 15.89 -23.37
CA ARG A 30 20.56 16.78 -23.02
C ARG A 30 19.19 16.14 -23.29
N LEU A 31 19.06 15.38 -24.38
CA LEU A 31 17.81 14.68 -24.70
C LEU A 31 17.43 13.65 -23.64
N VAL A 32 18.41 12.93 -23.07
CA VAL A 32 18.17 11.97 -21.99
C VAL A 32 17.72 12.70 -20.72
N ILE A 33 18.39 13.80 -20.37
CA ILE A 33 17.98 14.66 -19.24
C ILE A 33 16.55 15.17 -19.42
N ASP A 34 16.19 15.65 -20.61
CA ASP A 34 14.85 16.18 -20.86
C ASP A 34 13.78 15.07 -20.73
N ALA A 35 14.08 13.86 -21.23
CA ALA A 35 13.20 12.70 -21.08
C ALA A 35 13.03 12.26 -19.62
N VAL A 36 14.13 12.27 -18.85
CA VAL A 36 14.12 12.00 -17.40
C VAL A 36 13.26 13.04 -16.67
N CYS A 37 13.50 14.33 -16.90
CA CYS A 37 12.77 15.42 -16.27
C CYS A 37 11.27 15.35 -16.57
N MET A 38 10.91 15.04 -17.81
CA MET A 38 9.51 14.85 -18.21
C MET A 38 8.87 13.69 -17.44
N ARG A 39 9.54 12.54 -17.37
CA ARG A 39 9.02 11.36 -16.67
C ARG A 39 8.96 11.56 -15.14
N LEU A 40 9.96 12.19 -14.55
CA LEU A 40 9.98 12.56 -13.13
C LEU A 40 8.81 13.47 -12.78
N SER A 41 8.60 14.53 -13.56
CA SER A 41 7.49 15.46 -13.37
C SER A 41 6.14 14.78 -13.50
N ALA A 42 5.97 13.94 -14.52
CA ALA A 42 4.72 13.20 -14.72
C ALA A 42 4.42 12.22 -13.59
N GLY A 43 5.43 11.51 -13.08
CA GLY A 43 5.27 10.61 -11.92
C GLY A 43 4.86 11.37 -10.66
N ILE A 44 5.52 12.49 -10.35
CA ILE A 44 5.17 13.33 -9.20
C ILE A 44 3.78 13.97 -9.36
N GLU A 45 3.41 14.40 -10.56
CA GLU A 45 2.07 14.94 -10.86
C GLU A 45 0.98 13.87 -10.64
N ALA A 46 1.23 12.63 -11.07
CA ALA A 46 0.29 11.54 -10.83
C ALA A 46 0.03 11.35 -9.32
N LEU A 47 1.10 11.35 -8.51
CA LEU A 47 0.98 11.24 -7.05
C LEU A 47 0.23 12.42 -6.41
N ALA A 48 0.17 13.59 -7.06
CA ALA A 48 -0.59 14.73 -6.56
C ALA A 48 -2.10 14.49 -6.54
N ALA A 49 -2.59 13.51 -7.31
CA ALA A 49 -4.00 13.12 -7.35
C ALA A 49 -4.43 12.21 -6.19
N ILE A 50 -3.48 11.70 -5.39
CA ILE A 50 -3.78 10.95 -4.16
C ILE A 50 -4.37 11.90 -3.11
N ASP A 51 -5.30 11.40 -2.31
CA ASP A 51 -5.84 12.10 -1.15
C ASP A 51 -4.70 12.60 -0.24
N SER A 52 -4.88 13.76 0.40
CA SER A 52 -3.81 14.39 1.18
C SER A 52 -3.37 13.54 2.36
N ASP A 53 -4.29 12.86 3.03
CA ASP A 53 -3.99 12.08 4.24
C ASP A 53 -3.24 10.80 3.87
N GLU A 54 -3.67 10.13 2.80
CA GLU A 54 -2.96 8.96 2.28
C GLU A 54 -1.58 9.32 1.72
N ARG A 55 -1.45 10.48 1.06
CA ARG A 55 -0.17 10.95 0.53
C ARG A 55 0.80 11.29 1.65
N GLU A 56 0.32 11.89 2.74
CA GLU A 56 1.12 12.14 3.95
C GLU A 56 1.57 10.83 4.58
N ASP A 57 0.70 9.83 4.70
CA ASP A 57 1.06 8.50 5.23
C ASP A 57 2.11 7.78 4.38
N ILE A 58 2.11 7.97 3.05
CA ILE A 58 3.09 7.31 2.15
C ILE A 58 4.40 8.09 2.07
N PHE A 59 4.34 9.42 1.91
CA PHE A 59 5.51 10.24 1.56
C PHE A 59 5.96 11.17 2.69
N GLY A 60 5.05 11.59 3.56
CA GLY A 60 5.31 12.47 4.70
C GLY A 60 6.15 13.69 4.31
N GLU A 61 7.19 13.95 5.11
CA GLU A 61 8.11 15.08 4.93
C GLU A 61 8.85 15.11 3.57
N VAL A 62 8.85 14.00 2.82
CA VAL A 62 9.48 13.95 1.49
C VAL A 62 8.57 14.56 0.41
N TRP A 63 7.25 14.62 0.63
CA TRP A 63 6.31 15.15 -0.35
C TRP A 63 6.60 16.60 -0.77
N PRO A 64 6.82 17.56 0.16
CA PRO A 64 7.19 18.92 -0.21
C PRO A 64 8.46 19.01 -1.07
N LEU A 65 9.44 18.13 -0.83
CA LEU A 65 10.69 18.08 -1.59
C LEU A 65 10.44 17.58 -3.02
N MET A 66 9.65 16.51 -3.17
CA MET A 66 9.22 15.99 -4.47
C MET A 66 8.46 17.06 -5.27
N TRP A 67 7.49 17.71 -4.64
CA TRP A 67 6.72 18.77 -5.28
C TRP A 67 7.60 19.97 -5.68
N GLY A 68 8.56 20.33 -4.82
CA GLY A 68 9.58 21.34 -5.10
C GLY A 68 10.42 20.98 -6.33
N MET A 69 10.88 19.73 -6.45
CA MET A 69 11.61 19.25 -7.62
C MET A 69 10.78 19.37 -8.90
N ARG A 70 9.52 18.90 -8.88
CA ARG A 70 8.60 19.05 -10.02
C ARG A 70 8.44 20.52 -10.41
N ASN A 71 8.27 21.43 -9.46
CA ASN A 71 8.16 22.86 -9.74
C ASN A 71 9.45 23.44 -10.33
N ARG A 72 10.61 23.00 -9.84
CA ARG A 72 11.91 23.40 -10.39
C ARG A 72 12.05 22.96 -11.85
N ILE A 73 11.61 21.75 -12.18
CA ILE A 73 11.61 21.25 -13.56
C ILE A 73 10.65 22.09 -14.43
N ALA A 74 9.40 22.27 -13.99
CA ALA A 74 8.37 22.99 -14.74
C ALA A 74 8.75 24.45 -15.05
N HIS A 75 9.35 25.15 -14.09
CA HIS A 75 9.74 26.56 -14.26
C HIS A 75 11.13 26.74 -14.88
N GLY A 76 11.97 25.71 -14.87
CA GLY A 76 13.39 25.81 -15.16
C GLY A 76 13.84 25.10 -16.44
N TYR A 77 12.95 24.72 -17.38
CA TYR A 77 13.31 23.91 -18.56
C TYR A 77 14.54 24.40 -19.37
N LEU A 78 14.93 25.68 -19.30
CA LEU A 78 16.15 26.20 -19.92
C LEU A 78 17.40 26.14 -19.01
N LEU A 79 17.24 26.11 -17.67
CA LEU A 79 18.27 26.37 -16.65
C LEU A 79 18.35 25.32 -15.51
N VAL A 80 17.56 24.25 -15.56
CA VAL A 80 17.66 23.18 -14.55
C VAL A 80 19.07 22.61 -14.58
N ASP A 81 19.74 22.72 -13.43
CA ASP A 81 21.06 22.16 -13.20
C ASP A 81 20.99 20.63 -13.29
N THR A 82 21.72 20.06 -14.25
CA THR A 82 21.76 18.62 -14.49
C THR A 82 22.36 17.85 -13.32
N THR A 83 23.17 18.51 -12.49
CA THR A 83 23.73 17.95 -11.25
C THR A 83 22.62 17.64 -10.27
N ILE A 84 21.69 18.58 -10.05
CA ILE A 84 20.56 18.41 -9.14
C ILE A 84 19.66 17.26 -9.61
N ILE A 85 19.39 17.18 -10.93
CA ILE A 85 18.61 16.07 -11.49
C ILE A 85 19.30 14.74 -11.25
N ARG A 86 20.61 14.66 -11.50
CA ARG A 86 21.40 13.46 -11.27
C ARG A 86 21.39 13.04 -9.80
N GLU A 87 21.59 13.97 -8.87
CA GLU A 87 21.53 13.69 -7.44
C GLU A 87 20.16 13.15 -7.02
N THR A 88 19.07 13.79 -7.47
CA THR A 88 17.71 13.30 -7.19
C THR A 88 17.46 11.91 -7.77
N MET A 89 17.97 11.64 -8.96
CA MET A 89 17.87 10.30 -9.55
C MET A 89 18.60 9.23 -8.75
N ILE A 90 19.78 9.54 -8.23
CA ILE A 90 20.62 8.57 -7.52
C ILE A 90 20.13 8.38 -6.08
N HIS A 91 19.72 9.46 -5.41
CA HIS A 91 19.49 9.46 -3.97
C HIS A 91 18.01 9.43 -3.59
N ASP A 92 17.12 10.09 -4.34
CA ASP A 92 15.72 10.29 -3.92
C ASP A 92 14.79 9.26 -4.58
N VAL A 93 14.90 9.11 -5.91
CA VAL A 93 14.02 8.26 -6.72
C VAL A 93 13.95 6.81 -6.22
N PRO A 94 15.06 6.13 -5.88
CA PRO A 94 14.98 4.74 -5.40
C PRO A 94 14.13 4.60 -4.13
N SER A 95 14.22 5.56 -3.21
CA SER A 95 13.44 5.60 -1.97
C SER A 95 11.96 5.83 -2.26
N ILE A 96 11.64 6.77 -3.15
CA ILE A 96 10.25 7.04 -3.60
C ILE A 96 9.62 5.78 -4.19
N MET A 97 10.33 5.13 -5.11
CA MET A 97 9.84 3.90 -5.75
C MET A 97 9.69 2.75 -4.76
N SER A 98 10.58 2.62 -3.77
CA SER A 98 10.49 1.62 -2.73
C SER A 98 9.20 1.77 -1.90
N ARG A 99 8.87 3.01 -1.50
CA ARG A 99 7.62 3.33 -0.77
C ARG A 99 6.38 2.98 -1.57
N ILE A 100 6.37 3.32 -2.87
CA ILE A 100 5.27 2.98 -3.78
C ILE A 100 5.09 1.46 -3.88
N ARG A 101 6.17 0.72 -4.15
CA ARG A 101 6.15 -0.75 -4.25
C ARG A 101 5.68 -1.40 -2.95
N GLN A 102 6.14 -0.90 -1.81
CA GLN A 102 5.70 -1.39 -0.50
C GLN A 102 4.19 -1.20 -0.30
N ARG A 103 3.66 -0.02 -0.63
CA ARG A 103 2.22 0.26 -0.50
C ARG A 103 1.38 -0.64 -1.40
N VAL A 104 1.81 -0.85 -2.65
CA VAL A 104 1.14 -1.74 -3.60
C VAL A 104 1.14 -3.20 -3.09
N LEU A 105 2.28 -3.67 -2.57
CA LEU A 105 2.40 -5.03 -2.03
C LEU A 105 1.52 -5.25 -0.79
N LEU A 106 1.45 -4.26 0.12
CA LEU A 106 0.57 -4.32 1.29
C LEU A 106 -0.90 -4.43 0.89
N HIS A 107 -1.33 -3.67 -0.12
CA HIS A 107 -2.70 -3.75 -0.63
C HIS A 107 -3.02 -5.11 -1.24
N GLN A 108 -2.11 -5.67 -2.05
CA GLN A 108 -2.27 -7.02 -2.62
C GLN A 108 -2.34 -8.09 -1.53
N SER A 109 -1.53 -7.96 -0.48
CA SER A 109 -1.53 -8.92 0.64
C SER A 109 -2.83 -8.86 1.44
N ALA A 110 -3.40 -7.67 1.64
CA ALA A 110 -4.70 -7.49 2.28
C ALA A 110 -5.84 -8.11 1.44
N ALA A 111 -5.81 -7.91 0.11
CA ALA A 111 -6.80 -8.50 -0.79
C ALA A 111 -6.77 -10.04 -0.77
N ILE A 112 -5.57 -10.66 -0.79
CA ILE A 112 -5.42 -12.12 -0.71
C ILE A 112 -5.87 -12.66 0.66
N GLY A 113 -5.65 -11.91 1.73
CA GLY A 113 -6.09 -12.28 3.08
C GLY A 113 -7.61 -12.32 3.21
N ASP A 114 -8.30 -11.35 2.59
CA ASP A 114 -9.76 -11.27 2.59
C ASP A 114 -10.38 -12.42 1.77
N GLU A 115 -9.83 -12.72 0.58
CA GLU A 115 -10.29 -13.84 -0.25
C GLU A 115 -10.14 -15.21 0.45
N ARG A 116 -9.06 -15.43 1.20
CA ARG A 116 -8.86 -16.65 1.99
C ARG A 116 -9.79 -16.75 3.19
N ALA A 117 -10.06 -15.66 3.88
CA ALA A 117 -11.00 -15.64 5.00
C ALA A 117 -12.43 -15.98 4.56
N VAL A 118 -12.85 -15.51 3.38
CA VAL A 118 -14.13 -15.87 2.76
C VAL A 118 -14.17 -17.35 2.35
N GLY A 119 -13.05 -17.89 1.85
CA GLY A 119 -12.93 -19.31 1.48
C GLY A 119 -13.02 -20.28 2.68
N ASP A 120 -12.39 -19.96 3.80
CA ASP A 120 -12.44 -20.79 5.02
C ASP A 120 -13.81 -20.74 5.71
N ALA A 121 -14.50 -19.59 5.67
CA ALA A 121 -15.86 -19.46 6.21
C ALA A 121 -16.89 -20.31 5.42
N ALA A 122 -16.65 -20.59 4.14
CA ALA A 122 -17.56 -21.38 3.29
C ALA A 122 -17.47 -22.90 3.52
N LEU A 123 -16.46 -23.40 4.24
CA LEU A 123 -16.26 -24.84 4.51
C LEU A 123 -16.73 -25.29 5.91
N GLY A 124 -17.39 -24.40 6.66
CA GLY A 124 -17.80 -24.63 8.05
C GLY A 124 -19.30 -24.78 8.28
N GLU A 125 -19.95 -25.80 7.72
CA GLU A 125 -21.20 -26.32 8.31
C GLU A 125 -21.03 -27.80 8.69
N PRO A 126 -20.88 -28.15 9.98
CA PRO A 126 -20.99 -29.53 10.42
C PRO A 126 -22.48 -29.92 10.42
N THR A 127 -22.81 -30.89 9.59
CA THR A 127 -24.12 -31.56 9.58
C THR A 127 -24.36 -32.18 10.96
N HIS A 128 -25.34 -31.63 11.70
CA HIS A 128 -25.81 -32.20 12.96
C HIS A 128 -26.31 -33.64 12.73
N VAL A 129 -25.57 -34.63 13.22
CA VAL A 129 -26.07 -36.01 13.34
C VAL A 129 -26.57 -36.18 14.77
N ASP A 130 -27.90 -36.22 14.91
CA ASP A 130 -28.61 -36.58 16.14
C ASP A 130 -28.09 -37.90 16.71
N ARG A 131 -27.55 -37.86 17.93
CA ARG A 131 -27.23 -39.06 18.71
C ARG A 131 -28.03 -39.05 20.00
N GLN A 132 -29.22 -39.62 19.91
CA GLN A 132 -30.11 -39.86 21.04
C GLN A 132 -29.53 -40.96 21.94
N LEU A 133 -28.92 -40.54 23.06
CA LEU A 133 -28.53 -41.42 24.17
C LEU A 133 -29.67 -41.43 25.20
N LYS A 134 -30.30 -42.60 25.38
CA LYS A 134 -31.27 -42.84 26.45
C LYS A 134 -30.51 -43.03 27.77
N ASP A 135 -30.70 -42.10 28.70
CA ASP A 135 -30.29 -42.23 30.09
C ASP A 135 -31.05 -43.35 30.80
N THR A 136 -30.32 -44.17 31.54
CA THR A 136 -30.88 -45.08 32.53
C THR A 136 -30.42 -44.66 33.92
N ARG A 137 -31.36 -44.78 34.87
CA ARG A 137 -31.26 -44.72 36.34
C ARG A 137 -31.38 -43.36 37.01
N SER A 138 -32.63 -43.13 37.40
CA SER A 138 -33.03 -42.58 38.71
C SER A 138 -32.22 -43.21 39.86
N VAL A 139 -31.52 -42.35 40.62
CA VAL A 139 -31.15 -42.59 42.02
C VAL A 139 -31.54 -41.32 42.78
N GLY A 140 -32.38 -41.51 43.80
CA GLY A 140 -32.96 -40.43 44.56
C GLY A 140 -32.04 -39.79 45.60
N SER A 141 -32.63 -38.78 46.23
CA SER A 141 -32.32 -38.21 47.54
C SER A 141 -31.34 -37.03 47.59
N ALA A 142 -31.93 -35.84 47.61
CA ALA A 142 -31.59 -34.69 48.48
C ALA A 142 -32.85 -33.82 48.53
N GLY A 143 -33.34 -33.26 49.63
CA GLY A 143 -32.85 -33.06 50.97
C GLY A 143 -33.60 -31.81 51.49
N ALA A 144 -34.02 -31.80 52.76
CA ALA A 144 -34.39 -30.58 53.49
C ALA A 144 -34.30 -30.95 54.99
N SER A 145 -33.28 -30.49 55.70
CA SER A 145 -33.12 -29.16 56.32
C SER A 145 -33.98 -29.01 57.57
N GLU A 146 -33.32 -28.81 58.72
CA GLU A 146 -33.70 -28.06 59.93
C GLU A 146 -33.06 -28.74 61.15
N SER A 147 -31.99 -28.19 61.72
CA SER A 147 -31.94 -27.08 62.70
C SER A 147 -31.99 -27.58 64.15
N ASP A 148 -31.18 -26.91 64.97
CA ASP A 148 -31.27 -26.76 66.43
C ASP A 148 -30.65 -27.80 67.38
N ARG A 149 -29.60 -27.28 68.06
CA ARG A 149 -29.37 -27.20 69.51
C ARG A 149 -28.51 -28.25 70.24
N ASP A 150 -27.58 -27.63 70.98
CA ASP A 150 -26.85 -27.97 72.21
C ASP A 150 -25.76 -29.05 72.18
#